data_AF-A0AAX3G6G1-F1
#
_entry.id   AF-A0AAX3G6G1-F1
#
_cell.length_a   1.000
_cell.length_b   1.000
_cell.length_c   1.000
_cell.angle_alpha   90.00
_cell.angle_beta   90.00
_cell.angle_gamma   90.00
#
_symmetry.space_group_name_H-M   'P 1'
#
loop_
_entity.id
_entity.type
_entity.pdbx_description
1 polymer ?
#
loop_
_entity_poly.entity_id
_entity_poly.type
_entity_poly.pdbx_seq_one_letter_code
_entity_poly.pdbx_strand_id
1 'polypeptide(L)'
;MNPRFLLIVAGIALSFMAAIVVVYLDMFGINRIHDQAIWGAFGDYFGGILNPIFALFAFLGVLWSLDLQMKQVRQLALDKKADEILQVVKDIDARLAGLLQTNIGETSGFDIHILHMVAEAGRGAKQKGDSNSYKQFLQISAAPGSLVEAAVREIQHQVSTMCEFLQCYPQQQGGGYTPIIEYYASKTSRLIPMLNDLGGLPEPTRAFFDAKIRSA
;
A
#
# COMPACT_ATOMS: atom_id res chain seq x y z
N MET A 1 -7.54 11.19 25.05
CA MET A 1 -8.03 12.56 25.32
C MET A 1 -7.33 13.07 26.56
N ASN A 2 -6.55 14.15 26.48
CA ASN A 2 -5.66 14.56 27.59
C ASN A 2 -6.46 15.13 28.77
N PRO A 3 -6.15 14.79 30.03
CA PRO A 3 -6.90 15.25 31.21
C PRO A 3 -6.85 16.78 31.38
N ARG A 4 -5.78 17.42 30.89
CA ARG A 4 -5.64 18.88 30.86
C ARG A 4 -6.67 19.56 29.95
N PHE A 5 -7.04 18.92 28.84
CA PHE A 5 -8.05 19.44 27.92
C PHE A 5 -9.43 19.46 28.57
N LEU A 6 -9.80 18.38 29.28
CA LEU A 6 -11.05 18.30 30.03
C LEU A 6 -11.16 19.38 31.11
N LEU A 7 -10.09 19.63 31.87
CA LEU A 7 -10.08 20.68 32.91
C LEU A 7 -10.21 22.09 32.32
N ILE A 8 -9.61 22.36 31.16
CA ILE A 8 -9.73 23.65 30.48
C ILE A 8 -11.17 23.88 30.02
N VAL A 9 -11.79 22.89 29.38
CA VAL A 9 -13.19 22.98 28.91
C VAL A 9 -14.15 23.18 30.08
N ALA A 10 -13.97 22.43 31.17
CA ALA A 10 -14.78 22.56 32.38
C ALA A 10 -14.62 23.96 33.03
N GLY A 11 -13.40 24.47 33.10
CA GLY A 11 -13.11 25.81 33.64
C GLY A 11 -13.78 26.92 32.82
N ILE A 12 -13.73 26.83 31.49
CA ILE A 12 -14.39 27.80 30.59
C ILE A 12 -15.91 27.75 30.78
N ALA A 13 -16.51 26.56 30.82
CA ALA A 13 -17.95 26.41 31.02
C ALA A 13 -18.41 27.00 32.36
N LEU A 14 -17.66 26.75 33.43
CA LEU A 14 -17.97 27.24 34.77
C LEU A 14 -17.79 28.76 34.88
N SER A 15 -16.78 29.32 34.21
CA SER A 15 -16.59 30.77 34.11
C SER A 15 -17.72 31.45 33.34
N PHE A 16 -18.20 30.85 32.24
CA PHE A 16 -19.31 31.37 31.46
C PHE A 16 -20.62 31.36 32.28
N MET A 17 -20.87 30.28 33.02
CA MET A 17 -22.00 30.18 33.95
C MET A 17 -21.93 31.27 35.03
N ALA A 18 -20.76 31.47 35.64
CA ALA A 18 -20.57 32.50 36.66
C ALA A 18 -20.79 33.92 36.10
N ALA A 19 -20.32 34.19 34.87
CA ALA A 19 -20.52 35.47 34.20
C ALA A 19 -22.01 35.79 33.96
N ILE A 20 -22.80 34.81 33.50
CA ILE A 20 -24.25 34.97 33.32
C ILE A 20 -24.92 35.32 34.66
N VAL A 21 -24.55 34.63 35.74
CA VAL A 21 -25.08 34.90 37.07
C VAL A 21 -24.71 36.31 37.55
N VAL A 22 -23.46 36.75 37.35
CA VAL A 22 -23.01 38.09 37.74
C VAL A 22 -23.78 39.19 36.98
N VAL A 23 -23.91 39.07 35.66
CA VAL A 23 -24.66 40.02 34.82
C VAL A 23 -26.14 40.07 35.22
N TYR A 24 -26.74 38.92 35.54
CA TYR A 24 -28.12 38.85 36.01
C TYR A 24 -28.32 39.58 37.34
N LEU A 25 -27.42 39.35 38.31
CA LEU A 25 -27.49 40.00 39.62
C LEU A 25 -27.27 41.52 39.53
N ASP A 26 -26.41 41.98 38.62
CA ASP A 26 -26.18 43.40 38.36
C ASP A 26 -27.41 44.08 37.72
N MET A 27 -28.05 43.41 36.77
CA MET A 27 -29.18 43.97 36.01
C MET A 27 -30.52 43.96 36.77
N PHE A 28 -30.79 42.95 37.58
CA PHE A 28 -32.09 42.77 38.27
C PHE A 28 -32.02 42.92 39.80
N GLY A 29 -30.82 43.08 40.35
CA GLY A 29 -30.60 43.18 41.80
C GLY A 29 -30.83 41.86 42.55
N ILE A 30 -30.59 41.88 43.86
CA ILE A 30 -30.72 40.71 44.74
C ILE A 30 -32.09 40.74 45.42
N ASN A 31 -33.16 40.37 44.71
CA ASN A 31 -34.47 40.16 45.30
C ASN A 31 -34.81 38.67 45.28
N ARG A 32 -35.07 38.09 46.47
CA ARG A 32 -35.40 36.67 46.61
C ARG A 32 -36.85 36.44 46.20
N ILE A 33 -37.04 35.91 45.01
CA ILE A 33 -38.33 35.42 44.54
C ILE A 33 -38.47 33.97 45.02
N HIS A 34 -39.44 33.73 45.92
CA HIS A 34 -39.75 32.41 46.47
C HIS A 34 -40.74 31.60 45.60
N ASP A 35 -41.28 32.19 44.54
CA ASP A 35 -42.18 31.52 43.61
C ASP A 35 -41.39 30.64 42.63
N GLN A 36 -41.59 29.33 42.73
CA GLN A 36 -40.95 28.34 41.89
C GLN A 36 -41.36 28.45 40.41
N ALA A 37 -42.56 28.97 40.11
CA ALA A 37 -43.04 29.12 38.73
C ALA A 37 -42.19 30.12 37.92
N ILE A 38 -41.71 31.18 38.57
CA ILE A 38 -40.88 32.21 37.93
C ILE A 38 -39.49 31.65 37.59
N TRP A 39 -38.92 30.81 38.47
CA TRP A 39 -37.67 30.10 38.20
C TRP A 39 -37.81 29.08 37.07
N GLY A 40 -38.96 28.41 36.96
CA GLY A 40 -39.30 27.54 35.83
C GLY A 40 -39.30 28.30 34.50
N ALA A 41 -40.04 29.41 34.43
CA ALA A 41 -40.13 30.25 33.22
C ALA A 41 -38.76 30.83 32.80
N PHE A 42 -37.91 31.18 33.77
CA PHE A 42 -36.53 31.61 33.50
C PHE A 42 -35.70 30.48 32.88
N GLY A 43 -35.76 29.28 33.46
CA GLY A 43 -35.12 28.09 32.91
C GLY A 43 -35.59 27.76 31.50
N ASP A 44 -36.89 27.90 31.24
CA ASP A 44 -37.49 27.66 29.93
C ASP A 44 -37.00 28.65 28.86
N TYR A 45 -36.79 29.93 29.21
CA TYR A 45 -36.24 30.92 28.28
C TYR A 45 -34.79 30.58 27.86
N PHE A 46 -33.92 30.32 28.82
CA PHE A 46 -32.53 29.94 28.54
C PHE A 46 -32.44 28.57 27.87
N GLY A 47 -33.25 27.60 28.31
CA GLY A 47 -33.36 26.29 27.69
C GLY A 47 -33.86 26.38 26.25
N GLY A 48 -34.82 27.25 25.97
CA GLY A 48 -35.35 27.49 24.63
C GLY A 48 -34.34 28.08 23.65
N ILE A 49 -33.36 28.86 24.13
CA ILE A 49 -32.28 29.43 23.31
C ILE A 49 -31.09 28.47 23.21
N LEU A 50 -30.66 27.90 24.33
CA LEU A 50 -29.48 27.04 24.39
C LEU A 50 -29.71 25.70 23.72
N ASN A 51 -30.91 25.12 23.81
CA ASN A 51 -31.18 23.80 23.26
C ASN A 51 -31.04 23.75 21.72
N PRO A 52 -31.60 24.69 20.93
CA PRO A 52 -31.32 24.79 19.50
C PRO A 52 -29.83 25.04 19.17
N ILE A 53 -29.13 25.83 19.97
CA ILE A 53 -27.69 26.09 19.78
C ILE A 53 -26.88 24.81 20.01
N PHE A 54 -27.16 24.07 21.08
CA PHE A 54 -26.52 22.77 21.33
C PHE A 54 -26.89 21.74 20.28
N ALA A 55 -28.15 21.71 19.82
CA ALA A 55 -28.57 20.84 18.73
C ALA A 55 -27.81 21.17 17.43
N LEU A 56 -27.60 22.45 17.12
CA LEU A 56 -26.78 22.88 15.98
C LEU A 56 -25.33 22.45 16.14
N PHE A 57 -24.71 22.64 17.31
CA PHE A 57 -23.33 22.20 17.54
C PHE A 57 -23.19 20.68 17.49
N ALA A 58 -24.15 19.93 18.03
CA ALA A 58 -24.20 18.48 17.91
C ALA A 58 -24.28 18.06 16.45
N PHE A 59 -25.16 18.70 15.67
CA PHE A 59 -25.28 18.45 14.23
C PHE A 59 -24.00 18.76 13.46
N LEU A 60 -23.35 19.92 13.72
CA LEU A 60 -22.05 20.27 13.14
C LEU A 60 -20.95 19.28 13.53
N GLY A 61 -20.95 18.81 14.79
CA GLY A 61 -20.02 17.79 15.27
C GLY A 61 -20.19 16.48 14.52
N VAL A 62 -21.43 16.05 14.26
CA VAL A 62 -21.73 14.87 13.45
C VAL A 62 -21.25 15.07 12.00
N LEU A 63 -21.54 16.22 11.38
CA LEU A 63 -21.07 16.52 10.02
C LEU A 63 -19.54 16.49 9.91
N TRP A 64 -18.85 17.07 10.88
CA TRP A 64 -17.39 17.06 10.93
C TRP A 64 -16.84 15.64 11.13
N SER A 65 -17.47 14.85 11.99
CA SER A 65 -17.11 13.44 12.17
C SER A 65 -17.32 12.64 10.89
N LEU A 66 -18.42 12.85 10.16
CA LEU A 66 -18.68 12.20 8.88
C LEU A 66 -17.64 12.58 7.83
N ASP A 67 -17.25 13.85 7.72
CA ASP A 67 -16.19 14.29 6.80
C ASP A 67 -14.85 13.59 7.11
N LEU A 68 -14.48 13.51 8.40
CA LEU A 68 -13.27 12.81 8.81
C LEU A 68 -13.35 11.31 8.50
N GLN A 69 -14.49 10.67 8.77
CA GLN A 69 -14.72 9.25 8.45
C GLN A 69 -14.63 9.00 6.94
N MET A 70 -15.21 9.85 6.10
CA MET A 70 -15.13 9.74 4.64
C MET A 70 -13.68 9.82 4.14
N LYS A 71 -12.89 10.74 4.70
CA LYS A 71 -11.45 10.86 4.39
C LYS A 71 -10.67 9.61 4.80
N GLN A 72 -10.93 9.07 5.99
CA GLN A 72 -10.31 7.83 6.47
C GLN A 72 -10.66 6.63 5.58
N VAL A 73 -11.92 6.45 5.21
CA VAL A 73 -12.36 5.36 4.31
C VAL A 73 -11.67 5.48 2.95
N ARG A 74 -11.55 6.69 2.40
CA ARG A 74 -10.86 6.92 1.13
C ARG A 74 -9.38 6.54 1.22
N GLN A 75 -8.70 6.93 2.29
CA GLN A 75 -7.30 6.58 2.50
C GLN A 75 -7.11 5.06 2.63
N LEU A 76 -7.93 4.39 3.46
CA LEU A 76 -7.91 2.94 3.61
C LEU A 76 -8.15 2.22 2.28
N ALA A 77 -9.04 2.73 1.43
CA ALA A 77 -9.29 2.15 0.12
C ALA A 77 -8.08 2.29 -0.84
N LEU A 78 -7.32 3.38 -0.73
CA LEU A 78 -6.08 3.56 -1.50
C LEU A 78 -4.97 2.64 -0.99
N ASP A 79 -4.79 2.56 0.32
CA ASP A 79 -3.78 1.70 0.94
C ASP A 79 -4.06 0.22 0.64
N LYS A 80 -5.33 -0.21 0.72
CA LYS A 80 -5.74 -1.58 0.35
C LYS A 80 -5.42 -1.91 -1.10
N LYS A 81 -5.67 -1.00 -2.04
CA LYS A 81 -5.32 -1.21 -3.46
C LYS A 81 -3.81 -1.35 -3.66
N ALA A 82 -3.02 -0.56 -2.94
CA ALA A 82 -1.57 -0.67 -2.98
C ALA A 82 -1.08 -2.03 -2.45
N ASP A 83 -1.67 -2.50 -1.34
CA ASP A 83 -1.35 -3.81 -0.77
C ASP A 83 -1.73 -4.96 -1.71
N GLU A 84 -2.88 -4.89 -2.37
CA GLU A 84 -3.30 -5.88 -3.38
C GLU A 84 -2.31 -5.96 -4.55
N ILE A 85 -1.87 -4.80 -5.07
CA ILE A 85 -0.86 -4.73 -6.13
C ILE A 85 0.45 -5.36 -5.67
N LEU A 86 0.90 -5.00 -4.46
CA LEU A 86 2.13 -5.53 -3.91
C LEU A 86 2.05 -7.05 -3.67
N GLN A 87 0.90 -7.54 -3.25
CA GLN A 87 0.67 -8.97 -3.03
C GLN A 87 0.76 -9.76 -4.34
N VAL A 88 0.21 -9.24 -5.44
CA VAL A 88 0.33 -9.89 -6.77
C VAL A 88 1.80 -9.98 -7.19
N VAL A 89 2.57 -8.89 -7.06
CA VAL A 89 4.00 -8.87 -7.42
C VAL A 89 4.79 -9.84 -6.53
N LYS A 90 4.49 -9.91 -5.24
CA LYS A 90 5.10 -10.86 -4.29
C LYS A 90 4.77 -12.31 -4.62
N ASP A 91 3.53 -12.61 -5.01
CA ASP A 91 3.13 -13.97 -5.40
C ASP A 91 3.88 -14.43 -6.66
N ILE A 92 3.99 -13.56 -7.67
CA ILE A 92 4.78 -13.83 -8.88
C ILE A 92 6.26 -14.08 -8.50
N ASP A 93 6.85 -13.23 -7.66
CA ASP A 93 8.24 -13.41 -7.20
C ASP A 93 8.44 -14.74 -6.45
N ALA A 94 7.50 -15.15 -5.61
CA ALA A 94 7.57 -16.41 -4.88
C ALA A 94 7.48 -17.62 -5.84
N ARG A 95 6.60 -17.56 -6.84
CA ARG A 95 6.50 -18.59 -7.90
C ARG A 95 7.79 -18.67 -8.71
N LEU A 96 8.34 -17.52 -9.13
CA LEU A 96 9.62 -17.44 -9.81
C LEU A 96 10.74 -18.04 -8.96
N ALA A 97 10.81 -17.71 -7.67
CA ALA A 97 11.80 -18.27 -6.75
C ALA A 97 11.71 -19.80 -6.68
N GLY A 98 10.50 -20.37 -6.65
CA GLY A 98 10.30 -21.82 -6.70
C GLY A 98 10.78 -22.44 -8.02
N LEU A 99 10.42 -21.84 -9.16
CA LEU A 99 10.84 -22.33 -10.48
C LEU A 99 12.35 -22.26 -10.67
N LEU A 100 13.01 -21.23 -10.12
CA LEU A 100 14.46 -21.07 -10.19
C LEU A 100 15.24 -22.14 -9.43
N GLN A 101 14.59 -22.85 -8.50
CA GLN A 101 15.14 -24.02 -7.79
C GLN A 101 14.92 -25.33 -8.55
N THR A 102 14.46 -25.31 -9.80
CA THR A 102 14.38 -26.51 -10.62
C THR A 102 15.80 -27.03 -10.90
N ASN A 103 16.05 -28.29 -10.56
CA ASN A 103 17.33 -28.96 -10.78
C ASN A 103 17.54 -29.25 -12.28
N ILE A 104 18.72 -28.91 -12.79
CA ILE A 104 19.15 -29.11 -14.17
C ILE A 104 20.13 -30.30 -14.28
N GLY A 105 20.81 -30.62 -13.19
CA GLY A 105 21.78 -31.70 -13.08
C GLY A 105 22.77 -31.44 -11.95
N GLU A 106 23.84 -32.22 -11.92
CA GLU A 106 24.90 -32.11 -10.92
C GLU A 106 26.24 -31.77 -11.58
N THR A 107 27.07 -30.96 -10.94
CA THR A 107 28.46 -30.73 -11.36
C THR A 107 29.35 -30.69 -10.14
N SER A 108 30.43 -31.45 -10.18
CA SER A 108 31.45 -31.48 -9.12
C SER A 108 30.89 -31.76 -7.72
N GLY A 109 29.82 -32.56 -7.61
CA GLY A 109 29.18 -32.89 -6.32
C GLY A 109 28.11 -31.89 -5.87
N PHE A 110 27.76 -30.90 -6.69
CA PHE A 110 26.79 -29.86 -6.35
C PHE A 110 25.61 -29.86 -7.32
N ASP A 111 24.41 -29.78 -6.77
CA ASP A 111 23.19 -29.58 -7.54
C ASP A 111 23.20 -28.23 -8.27
N ILE A 112 22.93 -28.28 -9.58
CA ILE A 112 22.78 -27.11 -10.42
C ILE A 112 21.30 -26.81 -10.60
N HIS A 113 20.92 -25.58 -10.27
CA HIS A 113 19.56 -25.09 -10.45
C HIS A 113 19.50 -24.01 -11.53
N ILE A 114 18.30 -23.70 -12.03
CA ILE A 114 18.07 -22.61 -13.00
C ILE A 114 18.64 -21.28 -12.50
N LEU A 115 18.60 -21.01 -11.19
CA LEU A 115 19.23 -19.83 -10.59
C LEU A 115 20.72 -19.68 -10.95
N HIS A 116 21.48 -20.78 -11.02
CA HIS A 116 22.89 -20.73 -11.39
C HIS A 116 23.06 -20.36 -12.88
N MET A 117 22.11 -20.76 -13.73
CA MET A 117 22.11 -20.39 -15.16
C MET A 117 21.75 -18.93 -15.38
N VAL A 118 20.88 -18.35 -14.54
CA VAL A 118 20.64 -16.91 -14.51
C VAL A 118 21.93 -16.15 -14.22
N ALA A 119 22.71 -16.60 -13.23
CA ALA A 119 23.99 -15.98 -12.88
C ALA A 119 25.02 -16.11 -14.02
N GLU A 120 25.10 -17.28 -14.66
CA GLU A 120 25.98 -17.49 -15.82
C GLU A 120 25.59 -16.62 -17.02
N ALA A 121 24.29 -16.50 -17.32
CA ALA A 121 23.80 -15.61 -18.35
C ALA A 121 24.16 -14.14 -18.05
N GLY A 122 23.98 -13.71 -16.80
CA GLY A 122 24.35 -12.38 -16.33
C GLY A 122 25.85 -12.06 -16.43
N ARG A 123 26.72 -13.07 -16.29
CA ARG A 123 28.18 -12.93 -16.54
C ARG A 123 28.49 -12.57 -18.00
N GLY A 124 27.57 -12.89 -18.91
CA GLY A 124 27.74 -12.82 -20.35
C GLY A 124 28.30 -14.12 -20.94
N ALA A 125 27.85 -15.29 -20.46
CA ALA A 125 28.30 -16.60 -20.91
C ALA A 125 28.42 -16.70 -22.45
N LYS A 126 27.39 -16.27 -23.18
CA LYS A 126 27.34 -16.31 -24.64
C LYS A 126 28.41 -15.46 -25.35
N GLN A 127 28.94 -14.45 -24.67
CA GLN A 127 29.97 -13.54 -25.18
C GLN A 127 31.37 -13.90 -24.70
N LYS A 128 31.49 -14.44 -23.48
CA LYS A 128 32.75 -14.74 -22.78
C LYS A 128 33.12 -16.24 -22.78
N GLY A 129 32.32 -17.07 -23.44
CA GLY A 129 32.44 -18.53 -23.43
C GLY A 129 31.47 -19.16 -22.45
N ASP A 130 30.54 -19.96 -22.98
CA ASP A 130 29.54 -20.65 -22.18
C ASP A 130 30.20 -21.74 -21.32
N SER A 131 29.75 -21.85 -20.07
CA SER A 131 30.04 -23.03 -19.25
C SER A 131 29.37 -24.26 -19.86
N ASN A 132 29.96 -25.44 -19.67
CA ASN A 132 29.37 -26.69 -20.14
C ASN A 132 27.93 -26.88 -19.61
N SER A 133 27.72 -26.53 -18.34
CA SER A 133 26.40 -26.55 -17.70
C SER A 133 25.40 -25.60 -18.36
N TYR A 134 25.83 -24.40 -18.78
CA TYR A 134 24.96 -23.45 -19.49
C TYR A 134 24.57 -23.97 -20.88
N LYS A 135 25.50 -24.54 -21.64
CA LYS A 135 25.18 -25.16 -22.94
C LYS A 135 24.19 -26.31 -22.79
N GLN A 136 24.41 -27.18 -21.80
CA GLN A 136 23.52 -28.30 -21.49
C GLN A 136 22.12 -27.78 -21.08
N PHE A 137 22.06 -26.73 -20.25
CA PHE A 137 20.81 -26.07 -19.90
C PHE A 137 20.04 -25.57 -21.12
N LEU A 138 20.70 -24.85 -22.04
CA LEU A 138 20.06 -24.35 -23.27
C LEU A 138 19.49 -25.51 -24.11
N GLN A 139 20.19 -26.64 -24.18
CA GLN A 139 19.71 -27.83 -24.90
C GLN A 139 18.50 -28.49 -24.22
N ILE A 140 18.56 -28.72 -22.90
CA ILE A 140 17.47 -29.37 -22.15
C ILE A 140 16.22 -28.46 -22.12
N SER A 141 16.41 -27.14 -22.06
CA SER A 141 15.32 -26.16 -22.10
C SER A 141 14.60 -26.11 -23.45
N ALA A 142 15.25 -26.54 -24.53
CA ALA A 142 14.65 -26.65 -25.85
C ALA A 142 14.01 -28.03 -26.10
N ALA A 143 14.27 -29.03 -25.25
CA ALA A 143 13.74 -30.38 -25.40
C ALA A 143 12.28 -30.45 -24.90
N PRO A 144 11.30 -30.71 -25.79
CA PRO A 144 9.89 -30.71 -25.41
C PRO A 144 9.59 -31.75 -24.33
N GLY A 145 8.85 -31.35 -23.30
CA GLY A 145 8.43 -32.25 -22.22
C GLY A 145 9.50 -32.50 -21.15
N SER A 146 10.65 -31.83 -21.22
CA SER A 146 11.60 -31.84 -20.10
C SER A 146 11.07 -31.00 -18.93
N LEU A 147 11.40 -31.38 -17.70
CA LEU A 147 11.03 -30.61 -16.51
C LEU A 147 11.58 -29.17 -16.58
N VAL A 148 12.79 -29.01 -17.12
CA VAL A 148 13.46 -27.72 -17.28
C VAL A 148 12.75 -26.87 -18.33
N GLU A 149 12.32 -27.45 -19.46
CA GLU A 149 11.53 -26.75 -20.47
C GLU A 149 10.21 -26.23 -19.88
N ALA A 150 9.48 -27.08 -19.15
CA ALA A 150 8.25 -26.69 -18.48
C ALA A 150 8.47 -25.55 -17.47
N ALA A 151 9.54 -25.63 -16.68
CA ALA A 151 9.90 -24.58 -15.74
C ALA A 151 10.28 -23.26 -16.43
N VAL A 152 11.07 -23.32 -17.50
CA VAL A 152 11.47 -22.14 -18.30
C VAL A 152 10.25 -21.48 -18.94
N ARG A 153 9.33 -22.26 -19.52
CA ARG A 153 8.09 -21.75 -20.10
C ARG A 153 7.22 -21.06 -19.06
N GLU A 154 7.11 -21.64 -17.86
CA GLU A 154 6.38 -21.01 -16.76
C GLU A 154 7.09 -19.72 -16.29
N ILE A 155 8.42 -19.69 -16.21
CA ILE A 155 9.17 -18.46 -15.91
C ILE A 155 8.85 -17.36 -16.94
N GLN A 156 8.87 -17.69 -18.23
CA GLN A 156 8.51 -16.73 -19.29
C GLN A 156 7.10 -16.19 -19.13
N HIS A 157 6.15 -17.07 -18.79
CA HIS A 157 4.77 -16.69 -18.51
C HIS A 157 4.70 -15.73 -17.30
N GLN A 158 5.29 -16.10 -16.17
CA GLN A 158 5.31 -15.28 -14.95
C GLN A 158 5.96 -13.90 -15.16
N VAL A 159 7.08 -13.84 -15.91
CA VAL A 159 7.76 -12.58 -16.25
C VAL A 159 6.88 -11.69 -17.14
N SER A 160 6.19 -12.30 -18.12
CA SER A 160 5.27 -11.58 -19.01
C SER A 160 4.06 -11.05 -18.24
N THR A 161 3.45 -11.88 -17.39
CA THR A 161 2.34 -11.50 -16.50
C THR A 161 2.75 -10.35 -15.58
N MET A 162 3.96 -10.39 -15.01
CA MET A 162 4.46 -9.28 -14.19
C MET A 162 4.58 -7.99 -15.00
N CYS A 163 5.11 -8.07 -16.22
CA CYS A 163 5.23 -6.92 -17.10
C CYS A 163 3.86 -6.30 -17.43
N GLU A 164 2.90 -7.13 -17.86
CA GLU A 164 1.54 -6.68 -18.17
C GLU A 164 0.88 -6.03 -16.95
N PHE A 165 1.02 -6.65 -15.78
CA PHE A 165 0.48 -6.11 -14.54
C PHE A 165 1.10 -4.74 -14.22
N LEU A 166 2.42 -4.61 -14.29
CA LEU A 166 3.11 -3.34 -14.00
C LEU A 166 2.81 -2.24 -15.04
N GLN A 167 2.51 -2.61 -16.29
CA GLN A 167 2.10 -1.66 -17.33
C GLN A 167 0.64 -1.20 -17.17
N CYS A 168 -0.25 -2.08 -16.72
CA CYS A 168 -1.66 -1.75 -16.44
C CYS A 168 -1.84 -0.86 -15.20
N TYR A 169 -0.89 -0.93 -14.26
CA TYR A 169 -0.85 -0.08 -13.07
C TYR A 169 0.38 0.85 -13.13
N PRO A 170 0.44 1.77 -14.11
CA PRO A 170 1.55 2.69 -14.21
C PRO A 170 1.60 3.52 -12.93
N GLN A 171 2.79 3.60 -12.35
CA GLN A 171 3.06 4.31 -11.10
C GLN A 171 2.47 5.72 -11.16
N GLN A 172 1.28 5.90 -10.57
CA GLN A 172 0.77 7.24 -10.32
C GLN A 172 1.73 7.88 -9.31
N GLN A 173 2.37 8.96 -9.76
CA GLN A 173 3.49 9.64 -9.12
C GLN A 173 3.30 9.74 -7.60
N GLY A 174 4.21 9.12 -6.84
CA GLY A 174 4.42 9.42 -5.42
C GLY A 174 3.77 8.46 -4.39
N GLY A 175 3.20 7.32 -4.80
CA GLY A 175 2.72 6.32 -3.85
C GLY A 175 3.88 5.62 -3.10
N GLY A 176 3.74 5.39 -1.78
CA GLY A 176 4.80 4.82 -0.92
C GLY A 176 5.27 3.40 -1.30
N TYR A 177 4.53 2.68 -2.13
CA TYR A 177 4.89 1.34 -2.63
C TYR A 177 5.74 1.36 -3.92
N THR A 178 5.93 2.53 -4.52
CA THR A 178 6.72 2.72 -5.75
C THR A 178 8.13 2.11 -5.66
N PRO A 179 8.92 2.37 -4.59
CA PRO A 179 10.26 1.79 -4.46
C PRO A 179 10.25 0.25 -4.38
N ILE A 180 9.19 -0.31 -3.80
CA ILE A 180 9.07 -1.76 -3.62
C ILE A 180 8.77 -2.42 -4.97
N ILE A 181 7.88 -1.84 -5.77
CA ILE A 181 7.62 -2.30 -7.14
C ILE A 181 8.89 -2.22 -7.99
N GLU A 182 9.65 -1.13 -7.87
CA GLU A 182 10.92 -0.97 -8.59
C GLU A 182 11.95 -2.02 -8.19
N TYR A 183 12.03 -2.35 -6.91
CA TYR A 183 12.87 -3.44 -6.43
C TYR A 183 12.51 -4.78 -7.10
N TYR A 184 11.23 -5.15 -7.14
CA TYR A 184 10.82 -6.40 -7.79
C TYR A 184 11.04 -6.35 -9.31
N ALA A 185 10.76 -5.23 -9.97
CA ALA A 185 11.04 -5.07 -11.40
C ALA A 185 12.54 -5.23 -11.71
N SER A 186 13.41 -4.63 -10.90
CA SER A 186 14.87 -4.77 -11.01
C SER A 186 15.36 -6.18 -10.68
N LYS A 187 14.74 -6.84 -9.70
CA LYS A 187 15.05 -8.24 -9.36
C LYS A 187 14.70 -9.16 -10.53
N THR A 188 13.52 -9.03 -11.11
CA THR A 188 13.05 -9.82 -12.27
C THR A 188 13.86 -9.52 -13.53
N SER A 189 14.34 -8.28 -13.70
CA SER A 189 15.17 -7.93 -14.87
C SER A 189 16.48 -8.72 -14.95
N ARG A 190 16.96 -9.29 -13.83
CA ARG A 190 18.14 -10.18 -13.82
C ARG A 190 17.93 -11.48 -14.60
N LEU A 191 16.68 -11.88 -14.83
CA LEU A 191 16.35 -13.09 -15.60
C LEU A 191 16.46 -12.86 -17.11
N ILE A 192 16.40 -11.61 -17.55
CA ILE A 192 16.26 -11.23 -18.97
C ILE A 192 17.42 -11.70 -19.84
N PRO A 193 18.71 -11.62 -19.43
CA PRO A 193 19.80 -12.16 -20.24
C PRO A 193 19.62 -13.64 -20.57
N MET A 194 19.25 -14.46 -19.57
CA MET A 194 19.00 -15.89 -19.75
C MET A 194 17.81 -16.14 -20.67
N LEU A 195 16.71 -15.42 -20.45
CA LEU A 195 15.49 -15.59 -21.24
C LEU A 195 15.65 -15.08 -22.68
N ASN A 196 16.49 -14.08 -22.91
CA ASN A 196 16.86 -13.63 -24.25
C ASN A 196 17.71 -14.67 -24.99
N ASP A 197 18.58 -15.38 -24.27
CA ASP A 197 19.38 -16.46 -24.87
C ASP A 197 18.55 -17.67 -25.26
N LEU A 198 17.51 -17.98 -24.48
CA LEU A 198 16.54 -19.05 -24.74
C LEU A 198 15.51 -18.66 -25.82
N GLY A 199 15.23 -17.38 -25.98
CA GLY A 199 14.14 -16.88 -26.83
C GLY A 199 12.77 -17.09 -26.20
N GLY A 200 11.69 -16.70 -26.90
CA GLY A 200 10.30 -16.95 -26.45
C GLY A 200 9.65 -15.82 -25.63
N LEU A 201 10.41 -14.82 -25.17
CA LEU A 201 9.82 -13.63 -24.55
C LEU A 201 9.17 -12.69 -25.60
N PRO A 202 7.96 -12.15 -25.33
CA PRO A 202 7.37 -11.09 -26.14
C PRO A 202 8.25 -9.83 -26.19
N GLU A 203 8.28 -9.16 -27.35
CA GLU A 203 9.04 -7.91 -27.52
C GLU A 203 8.67 -6.80 -26.52
N PRO A 204 7.38 -6.57 -26.17
CA PRO A 204 7.02 -5.57 -25.16
C PRO A 204 7.62 -5.86 -23.79
N THR A 205 7.65 -7.14 -23.39
CA THR A 205 8.21 -7.60 -22.12
C THR A 205 9.72 -7.40 -22.09
N ARG A 206 10.41 -7.76 -23.18
CA ARG A 206 11.84 -7.56 -23.33
C ARG A 206 12.20 -6.07 -23.23
N ALA A 207 11.52 -5.23 -24.01
CA ALA A 207 11.77 -3.80 -24.03
C ALA A 207 11.57 -3.13 -22.66
N PHE A 208 10.53 -3.53 -21.92
CA PHE A 208 10.23 -3.00 -20.59
C PHE A 208 11.37 -3.27 -19.59
N PHE A 209 11.83 -4.51 -19.49
CA PHE A 209 12.88 -4.86 -18.52
C PHE A 209 14.29 -4.45 -18.98
N ASP A 210 14.57 -4.43 -20.29
CA ASP A 210 15.85 -3.93 -20.83
C ASP A 210 16.05 -2.43 -20.57
N ALA A 211 14.97 -1.66 -20.55
CA ALA A 211 15.02 -0.26 -20.14
C ALA A 211 15.41 -0.13 -18.66
N LYS A 212 14.90 -1.02 -17.80
CA LYS A 212 15.21 -1.03 -16.36
C LYS A 212 16.64 -1.46 -16.07
N ILE A 213 17.21 -2.41 -16.82
CA ILE A 213 18.63 -2.80 -16.70
C ILE A 213 19.55 -1.62 -17.03
N ARG A 214 19.21 -0.81 -18.04
CA ARG A 214 20.01 0.36 -18.44
C ARG A 214 19.94 1.54 -17.48
N SER A 215 18.91 1.59 -16.64
CA SER A 215 18.72 2.65 -15.64
C SER A 215 19.30 2.32 -14.25
N ALA A 216 19.80 1.11 -14.04
CA ALA A 216 20.40 0.62 -12.80
C ALA A 216 21.93 0.67 -12.86
#